data_AF-A0A7J5UMZ2-F1
#
_entry.id   AF-A0A7J5UMZ2-F1
#
_cell.length_a   1.000
_cell.length_b   1.000
_cell.length_c   1.000
_cell.angle_alpha   90.00
_cell.angle_beta   90.00
_cell.angle_gamma   90.00
#
_symmetry.space_group_name_H-M   'P 1'
#
loop_
_entity.id
_entity.type
_entity.pdbx_description
1 polymer ?
#
loop_
_entity_poly.entity_id
_entity_poly.type
_entity_poly.pdbx_seq_one_letter_code
_entity_poly.pdbx_strand_id
1 'polypeptide(L)'
;MTRRTLPVVVLGLVLVAGGLVVARQPRAQFGWVAYTPLSQATLSPGAIVLDRVGIAALVLAAVGVALVGGAVGYALGRRTAPGPPGPGMADDA
;
A
#
# COMPACT_ATOMS: atom_id res chain seq x y z
N MET A 1 5.46 -2.89 -18.25
CA MET A 1 5.89 -1.79 -17.38
C MET A 1 7.11 -1.15 -17.99
N THR A 2 7.19 0.18 -18.09
CA THR A 2 8.41 0.86 -18.59
C THR A 2 9.28 1.24 -17.40
N ARG A 3 10.60 1.39 -17.60
CA ARG A 3 11.57 1.72 -16.54
C ARG A 3 11.13 2.87 -15.61
N ARG A 4 10.34 3.84 -16.12
CA ARG A 4 9.76 4.93 -15.34
C ARG A 4 8.70 4.53 -14.30
N THR A 5 7.91 3.48 -14.53
CA THR A 5 6.84 3.05 -13.60
C THR A 5 7.32 2.04 -12.55
N LEU A 6 8.46 1.40 -12.81
CA LEU A 6 9.11 0.43 -11.90
C LEU A 6 9.37 0.98 -10.49
N PRO A 7 9.98 2.17 -10.29
CA PRO A 7 10.27 2.66 -8.94
C PRO A 7 9.00 2.92 -8.13
N VAL A 8 7.92 3.39 -8.76
CA VAL A 8 6.64 3.66 -8.08
C VAL A 8 6.00 2.37 -7.58
N VAL A 9 6.04 1.31 -8.40
CA VAL A 9 5.52 -0.01 -8.02
C VAL A 9 6.34 -0.63 -6.90
N VAL A 10 7.67 -0.54 -6.98
CA VAL A 10 8.57 -1.04 -5.93
C VAL A 10 8.32 -0.29 -4.62
N LEU A 11 8.22 1.04 -4.66
CA LEU A 11 7.89 1.84 -3.48
C LEU A 11 6.55 1.42 -2.86
N GLY A 12 5.51 1.29 -3.70
CA GLY A 12 4.19 0.84 -3.24
C GLY A 12 4.23 -0.55 -2.58
N LEU A 13 4.97 -1.50 -3.14
CA LEU A 13 5.16 -2.82 -2.54
C LEU A 13 5.92 -2.76 -1.20
N VAL A 14 6.96 -1.92 -1.11
CA VAL A 14 7.72 -1.73 0.14
C VAL A 14 6.82 -1.14 1.23
N LEU A 15 5.97 -0.16 0.90
CA LEU A 15 4.99 0.41 1.84
C LEU A 15 3.99 -0.64 2.35
N VAL A 16 3.44 -1.47 1.45
CA VAL A 16 2.51 -2.56 1.84
C VAL A 16 3.21 -3.59 2.71
N ALA A 17 4.40 -4.06 2.30
CA ALA A 17 5.15 -5.05 3.06
C ALA A 17 5.55 -4.51 4.44
N GLY A 18 6.05 -3.27 4.50
CA GLY A 18 6.41 -2.59 5.75
C GLY A 18 5.21 -2.46 6.69
N GLY A 19 4.06 -2.00 6.18
CA GLY A 19 2.82 -1.92 6.96
C GLY A 19 2.38 -3.27 7.50
N LEU A 20 2.45 -4.34 6.69
CA LEU A 20 2.08 -5.70 7.11
C LEU A 20 3.02 -6.26 8.18
N VAL A 21 4.33 -6.03 8.03
CA VAL A 21 5.33 -6.46 9.01
C VAL A 21 5.09 -5.77 10.35
N VAL A 22 4.89 -4.44 10.34
CA VAL A 22 4.61 -3.66 11.55
C VAL A 22 3.30 -4.11 12.21
N ALA A 23 2.24 -4.31 11.42
CA ALA A 23 0.94 -4.76 11.93
C ALA A 23 1.00 -6.16 12.58
N ARG A 24 1.97 -7.00 12.17
CA ARG A 24 2.15 -8.35 12.71
C ARG A 24 3.17 -8.43 13.85
N GLN A 25 3.85 -7.34 14.21
CA GLN A 25 4.82 -7.40 15.30
C GLN A 25 4.10 -7.63 16.64
N PRO A 26 4.52 -8.64 17.42
CA PRO A 26 4.02 -8.81 18.78
C PRO A 26 4.35 -7.55 19.57
N ARG A 27 3.33 -6.87 20.10
CA ARG A 27 3.56 -5.74 21.01
C ARG A 27 4.19 -6.31 22.28
N ALA A 28 5.50 -6.12 22.46
CA ALA A 28 6.23 -6.65 23.60
C ALA A 28 5.69 -6.00 24.90
N GLN A 29 5.02 -6.79 25.72
CA GLN A 29 4.47 -6.37 27.02
C GLN A 29 5.38 -6.86 28.16
N PHE A 30 6.70 -6.78 28.00
CA PHE A 30 7.61 -7.35 28.99
C PHE A 30 8.80 -6.43 29.23
N GLY A 31 8.58 -5.46 30.12
CA GLY A 31 9.67 -4.77 30.82
C GLY A 31 9.74 -5.30 32.26
N TRP A 32 10.91 -5.21 32.88
CA TRP A 32 11.22 -5.56 34.29
C TRP A 32 10.28 -4.90 35.34
N VAL A 33 9.42 -3.95 34.93
CA VAL A 33 8.42 -3.25 35.75
C VAL A 33 7.00 -3.83 35.63
N ALA A 34 6.82 -4.98 34.96
CA ALA A 34 5.51 -5.60 34.73
C ALA A 34 4.94 -6.36 35.95
N TYR A 35 5.05 -5.81 37.16
CA TYR A 35 4.43 -6.37 38.36
C TYR A 35 2.95 -6.00 38.52
N THR A 36 2.41 -5.09 37.69
CA THR A 36 0.98 -4.83 37.64
C THR A 36 0.33 -5.89 36.76
N PRO A 37 -0.59 -6.73 37.29
CA PRO A 37 -1.09 -7.85 36.55
C PRO A 37 -1.88 -7.35 35.34
N LEU A 38 -1.54 -7.99 34.24
CA LEU A 38 -2.24 -8.08 32.98
C LEU A 38 -3.66 -8.70 33.16
N SER A 39 -4.44 -8.26 34.16
CA SER A 39 -5.76 -8.80 34.53
C SER A 39 -6.93 -7.92 34.07
N GLN A 40 -6.65 -6.75 33.50
CA GLN A 40 -7.66 -5.82 32.98
C GLN A 40 -7.64 -5.68 31.46
N ALA A 41 -6.60 -6.19 30.78
CA ALA A 41 -6.58 -6.30 29.33
C ALA A 41 -7.23 -7.63 28.94
N THR A 42 -8.56 -7.66 28.94
CA THR A 42 -9.32 -8.72 28.25
C THR A 42 -9.00 -8.63 26.76
N LEU A 43 -7.87 -9.21 26.34
CA LEU A 43 -7.62 -9.53 24.94
C LEU A 43 -8.69 -10.57 24.57
N SER A 44 -9.81 -10.10 24.04
CA SER A 44 -10.79 -10.98 23.41
C SER A 44 -10.07 -11.71 22.27
N PRO A 45 -10.05 -13.05 22.26
CA PRO A 45 -9.48 -13.81 21.15
C PRO A 45 -10.17 -13.38 19.84
N GLY A 46 -9.45 -12.68 18.96
CA GLY A 46 -9.98 -12.13 17.72
C GLY A 46 -10.26 -10.62 17.71
N ALA A 47 -10.13 -9.91 18.84
CA ALA A 47 -10.22 -8.46 18.84
C ALA A 47 -8.92 -7.82 18.34
N ILE A 48 -8.98 -7.21 17.15
CA ILE A 48 -7.90 -6.37 16.65
C ILE A 48 -7.99 -5.02 17.36
N VAL A 49 -7.12 -4.79 18.35
CA VAL A 49 -6.97 -3.47 18.96
C VAL A 49 -6.15 -2.59 18.01
N LEU A 50 -6.83 -1.63 17.39
CA LEU A 50 -6.21 -0.64 16.50
C LEU A 50 -5.60 0.48 17.34
N ASP A 51 -4.31 0.37 17.65
CA ASP A 51 -3.53 1.41 18.31
C ASP A 51 -2.98 2.42 17.28
N ARG A 52 -2.35 3.50 17.75
CA ARG A 52 -1.76 4.52 16.86
C ARG A 52 -0.79 3.91 15.83
N VAL A 53 -0.05 2.88 16.21
CA VAL A 53 0.88 2.15 15.34
C VAL A 53 0.12 1.36 14.27
N GLY A 54 -0.98 0.68 14.65
CA GLY A 54 -1.87 -0.04 13.74
C GLY A 54 -2.57 0.90 12.76
N ILE A 55 -3.01 2.09 13.21
CA ILE A 55 -3.55 3.13 12.31
C ILE A 55 -2.49 3.56 11.30
N ALA A 56 -1.27 3.85 11.75
CA ALA A 56 -0.18 4.24 10.86
C ALA A 56 0.15 3.13 9.84
N ALA A 57 0.19 1.87 10.28
CA ALA A 57 0.43 0.72 9.42
C ALA A 57 -0.67 0.56 8.35
N LEU A 58 -1.94 0.78 8.72
CA LEU A 58 -3.07 0.77 7.79
C LEU A 58 -2.95 1.87 6.74
N VAL A 59 -2.61 3.09 7.18
CA VAL A 59 -2.40 4.24 6.26
C VAL A 59 -1.26 3.95 5.29
N LEU A 60 -0.13 3.44 5.78
CA LEU A 60 0.99 3.03 4.91
C LEU A 60 0.55 2.00 3.86
N ALA A 61 -0.19 0.97 4.29
CA ALA A 61 -0.68 -0.06 3.39
C ALA A 61 -1.64 0.52 2.33
N ALA A 62 -2.57 1.39 2.73
CA ALA A 62 -3.51 2.04 1.81
C ALA A 62 -2.79 2.91 0.76
N VAL A 63 -1.79 3.69 1.18
CA VAL A 63 -0.96 4.49 0.28
C VAL A 63 -0.22 3.59 -0.72
N GLY A 64 0.37 2.49 -0.25
CA GLY A 64 1.05 1.53 -1.12
C GLY A 64 0.13 0.93 -2.17
N VAL A 65 -1.09 0.52 -1.79
CA VAL A 65 -2.11 0.00 -2.72
C VAL A 65 -2.51 1.06 -3.75
N ALA A 66 -2.74 2.31 -3.33
CA ALA A 66 -3.10 3.39 -4.23
C ALA A 66 -2.01 3.67 -5.28
N LEU A 67 -0.73 3.65 -4.87
CA LEU A 67 0.40 3.84 -5.78
C LEU A 67 0.51 2.70 -6.80
N VAL A 68 0.34 1.45 -6.37
CA VAL A 68 0.36 0.29 -7.29
C VAL A 68 -0.82 0.35 -8.26
N GLY A 69 -2.03 0.59 -7.77
CA GLY A 69 -3.22 0.72 -8.61
C GLY A 69 -3.10 1.84 -9.64
N GLY A 70 -2.65 3.03 -9.21
CA GLY A 70 -2.41 4.17 -10.08
C GLY A 70 -1.34 3.90 -11.14
N ALA A 71 -0.23 3.26 -10.77
CA ALA A 71 0.83 2.91 -11.71
C ALA A 71 0.36 1.88 -12.75
N VAL A 72 -0.46 0.89 -12.35
CA VAL A 72 -1.05 -0.09 -13.25
C VAL A 72 -2.04 0.58 -14.21
N GLY A 73 -2.95 1.41 -13.71
CA GLY A 73 -3.91 2.16 -14.52
C GLY A 73 -3.22 3.08 -15.53
N TYR A 74 -2.19 3.82 -15.10
CA TYR A 74 -1.39 4.67 -15.98
C TYR A 74 -0.66 3.86 -17.08
N ALA A 75 -0.12 2.70 -16.73
CA ALA A 75 0.56 1.82 -17.69
C ALA A 75 -0.39 1.19 -18.72
N LEU A 76 -1.66 0.97 -18.35
CA LEU A 76 -2.71 0.52 -19.26
C LEU A 76 -3.19 1.66 -20.15
N GLY A 77 -3.53 2.82 -19.59
CA GLY A 77 -4.09 3.95 -20.35
C GLY A 77 -3.18 4.46 -21.47
N ARG A 78 -1.87 4.51 -21.22
CA ARG A 78 -0.89 4.92 -22.25
C ARG A 78 -0.74 3.94 -23.41
N ARG A 79 -1.17 2.69 -23.28
CA ARG A 79 -1.15 1.70 -24.36
C ARG A 79 -2.34 1.86 -25.30
N THR A 80 -3.38 2.58 -24.86
CA THR A 80 -4.63 2.79 -25.61
C THR A 80 -4.67 4.17 -26.27
N ALA A 81 -3.59 4.97 -26.19
CA ALA A 81 -3.51 6.24 -26.89
C ALA A 81 -3.71 5.99 -28.40
N PRO A 82 -4.79 6.52 -29.03
CA PRO A 82 -5.01 6.36 -30.46
C PRO A 82 -3.80 6.91 -31.20
N GLY A 83 -3.25 6.13 -32.13
CA GLY A 83 -2.22 6.62 -33.04
C GLY A 83 -2.74 7.86 -33.80
N PRO A 84 -1.86 8.79 -34.19
CA PRO A 84 -2.27 9.97 -34.96
C PRO A 84 -3.12 9.55 -36.17
N PRO A 85 -4.17 10.32 -36.56
CA PRO A 85 -4.87 10.06 -37.81
C PRO A 85 -3.84 9.98 -38.93
N GLY A 86 -3.83 8.84 -39.63
CA GLY A 86 -2.87 8.57 -40.69
C GLY A 86 -2.97 9.64 -41.79
N PRO A 87 -1.86 9.95 -42.47
CA PRO A 87 -1.78 11.05 -43.45
C PRO A 87 -2.75 10.96 -44.65
N GLY A 88 -3.48 9.85 -44.82
CA GLY A 88 -4.37 9.63 -45.97
C GLY A 88 -5.79 10.20 -45.86
N MET A 89 -6.14 10.98 -44.84
CA MET A 89 -7.45 11.65 -44.77
C MET A 89 -7.43 13.13 -45.20
N ALA A 90 -6.26 13.70 -45.50
CA ALA A 90 -6.12 15.11 -45.83
C ALA A 90 -6.14 15.41 -47.34
N ASP A 91 -6.06 14.39 -48.20
CA ASP A 91 -5.90 14.55 -49.65
C ASP A 91 -7.23 14.49 -50.45
N ASP A 92 -8.37 14.31 -49.77
CA ASP A 92 -9.68 14.12 -50.41
C ASP A 92 -10.63 15.35 -50.31
N ALA A 93 -10.10 16.57 -50.10
CA ALA A 93 -10.90 17.81 -49.98
C ALA A 93 -10.56 18.86 -51.04
#